data_AF-A0A6V7XQM3-F1
#
_entry.id   AF-A0A6V7XQM3-F1
#
_cell.length_a   1.000
_cell.length_b   1.000
_cell.length_c   1.000
_cell.angle_alpha   90.00
_cell.angle_beta   90.00
_cell.angle_gamma   90.00
#
_symmetry.space_group_name_H-M   'P 1'
#
loop_
_entity.id
_entity.type
_entity.pdbx_description
1 polymer ?
#
loop_
_entity_poly.entity_id
_entity_poly.type
_entity_poly.pdbx_seq_one_letter_code
_entity_poly.pdbx_strand_id
1 'polypeptide(L)'
;MREPYDVDWCRRKRFPITNIVQLLVIRELGTRKEGSNFIKGSREFYQSISLSRNEYAVDRPQFFPLRFSPDGSKLVAISPNFRDIFIFPYAGVQVGVDKTWNNLFWSIFRKKIVVQLINPLGNPRSSEAFYFGIISRECAFITPDSRFLIVLSSFPVPENRSTFNGILRNQESLPPDSHLMHFVFYSIDLEGLYPPEKINWFFAKMVSEKIFPSII
;
A
#
# COMPACT_ATOMS: atom_id res chain seq x y z
N MET A 1 -17.03 -6.23 50.68
CA MET A 1 -16.51 -6.87 49.44
C MET A 1 -17.55 -6.62 48.37
N ARG A 2 -17.28 -5.79 47.35
CA ARG A 2 -18.27 -5.54 46.28
C ARG A 2 -18.29 -6.75 45.34
N GLU A 3 -19.47 -7.30 45.08
CA GLU A 3 -19.61 -8.41 44.14
C GLU A 3 -19.10 -7.98 42.76
N PRO A 4 -18.26 -8.79 42.10
CA PRO A 4 -17.64 -8.43 40.82
C PRO A 4 -18.63 -8.30 39.65
N TYR A 5 -19.91 -8.65 39.84
CA TYR A 5 -20.96 -8.66 38.83
C TYR A 5 -22.28 -8.01 39.30
N ASP A 6 -22.19 -6.85 39.94
CA ASP A 6 -23.37 -6.07 40.37
C ASP A 6 -24.23 -5.60 39.16
N VAL A 7 -25.52 -5.31 39.38
CA VAL A 7 -26.47 -4.82 38.35
C VAL A 7 -25.96 -3.57 37.64
N ASP A 8 -25.20 -2.74 38.35
CA ASP A 8 -24.51 -1.57 37.79
C ASP A 8 -23.39 -1.93 36.80
N TRP A 9 -22.75 -3.09 36.94
CA TRP A 9 -21.81 -3.63 35.96
C TRP A 9 -22.53 -4.02 34.66
N CYS A 10 -23.68 -4.68 34.77
CA CYS A 10 -24.54 -5.01 33.63
C CYS A 10 -25.06 -3.76 32.91
N ARG A 11 -25.39 -2.67 33.64
CA ARG A 11 -25.82 -1.39 33.04
C ARG A 11 -24.70 -0.65 32.30
N ARG A 12 -23.43 -0.89 32.64
CA ARG A 12 -22.27 -0.24 32.00
C ARG A 12 -21.90 -0.87 30.65
N LYS A 13 -22.21 -2.15 30.44
CA LYS A 13 -21.89 -2.85 29.20
C LYS A 13 -23.00 -2.65 28.17
N ARG A 14 -23.10 -1.43 27.62
CA ARG A 14 -23.91 -1.23 26.41
C ARG A 14 -23.20 -1.93 25.27
N PHE A 15 -23.81 -2.99 24.74
CA PHE A 15 -23.33 -3.62 23.52
C PHE A 15 -23.33 -2.58 22.40
N PRO A 16 -22.25 -2.49 21.59
CA PRO A 16 -22.24 -1.59 20.45
C PRO A 16 -23.37 -1.98 19.50
N ILE A 17 -23.99 -0.97 18.88
CA ILE A 17 -25.00 -1.21 17.84
C ILE A 17 -24.30 -1.91 16.68
N THR A 18 -24.77 -3.11 16.33
CA THR A 18 -24.25 -3.90 15.20
C THR A 18 -25.18 -3.85 13.99
N ASN A 19 -26.37 -3.25 14.11
CA ASN A 19 -27.30 -3.11 13.00
C ASN A 19 -26.81 -2.02 12.04
N ILE A 20 -26.50 -2.40 10.79
CA ILE A 20 -25.95 -1.48 9.78
C ILE A 20 -26.89 -0.32 9.46
N VAL A 21 -28.20 -0.53 9.42
CA VAL A 21 -29.20 0.51 9.12
C VAL A 21 -29.21 1.56 10.23
N GLN A 22 -29.20 1.13 11.48
CA GLN A 22 -29.13 2.04 12.62
C GLN A 22 -27.83 2.84 12.65
N LEU A 23 -26.69 2.19 12.38
CA LEU A 23 -25.40 2.87 12.28
C LEU A 23 -25.39 3.91 11.14
N LEU A 24 -26.03 3.62 10.00
CA LEU A 24 -26.12 4.54 8.85
C LEU A 24 -26.96 5.76 9.20
N VAL A 25 -28.13 5.55 9.80
CA VAL A 25 -29.02 6.63 10.26
C VAL A 25 -28.30 7.53 11.26
N ILE A 26 -27.59 6.97 12.24
CA ILE A 26 -26.81 7.76 13.22
C ILE A 26 -25.70 8.57 12.53
N ARG A 27 -25.05 7.99 11.51
CA ARG A 27 -24.02 8.67 10.73
C ARG A 27 -24.59 9.85 9.94
N GLU A 28 -25.70 9.64 9.24
CA GLU A 28 -26.35 10.65 8.40
C GLU A 28 -26.95 11.79 9.22
N LEU A 29 -27.54 11.47 10.37
CA LEU A 29 -28.05 12.46 11.31
C LEU A 29 -26.92 13.21 12.06
N GLY A 30 -25.67 12.77 11.93
CA GLY A 30 -24.54 13.36 12.63
C GLY A 30 -24.63 13.28 14.16
N THR A 31 -25.48 12.41 14.70
CA THR A 31 -25.77 12.28 16.14
C THR A 31 -24.64 11.53 16.84
N ARG A 32 -23.44 12.11 16.82
CA ARG A 32 -22.26 11.59 17.50
C ARG A 32 -22.11 12.27 18.84
N LYS A 33 -21.67 11.50 19.83
CA LYS A 33 -21.29 12.07 21.13
C LYS A 33 -20.13 13.03 20.92
N GLU A 34 -20.21 14.22 21.50
CA GLU A 34 -19.11 15.19 21.50
C GLU A 34 -17.82 14.53 22.03
N GLY A 35 -16.70 14.85 21.39
CA GLY A 35 -15.40 14.23 21.70
C GLY A 35 -15.24 12.79 21.24
N SER A 36 -16.15 12.23 20.43
CA SER A 36 -15.92 10.93 19.78
C SER A 36 -15.00 11.04 18.57
N ASN A 37 -13.98 10.18 18.52
CA ASN A 37 -13.01 10.11 17.42
C ASN A 37 -13.69 9.90 16.06
N PHE A 38 -13.09 10.41 14.98
CA PHE A 38 -13.53 10.19 13.59
C PHE A 38 -13.75 8.71 13.23
N ILE A 39 -13.02 7.80 13.89
CA ILE A 39 -13.15 6.34 13.76
C ILE A 39 -14.56 5.86 14.12
N LYS A 40 -15.19 6.51 15.12
CA LYS A 40 -16.56 6.28 15.57
C LYS A 40 -17.53 6.82 14.53
N GLY A 41 -18.28 5.95 13.86
CA GLY A 41 -19.17 6.28 12.75
C GLY A 41 -18.54 6.25 11.35
N SER A 42 -17.24 5.91 11.19
CA SER A 42 -16.63 5.63 9.88
C SER A 42 -16.22 4.16 9.73
N ARG A 43 -15.68 3.54 10.79
CA ARG A 43 -15.20 2.15 10.77
C ARG A 43 -16.07 1.17 11.56
N GLU A 44 -17.09 1.64 12.27
CA GLU A 44 -17.99 0.80 13.07
C GLU A 44 -18.80 -0.18 12.20
N PHE A 45 -19.01 0.16 10.93
CA PHE A 45 -19.73 -0.67 9.97
C PHE A 45 -19.03 -1.98 9.64
N TYR A 46 -17.70 -2.06 9.74
CA TYR A 46 -16.97 -3.27 9.34
C TYR A 46 -17.36 -4.51 10.18
N GLN A 47 -17.84 -4.31 11.41
CA GLN A 47 -18.33 -5.40 12.25
C GLN A 47 -19.75 -5.86 11.87
N SER A 48 -20.50 -5.00 11.17
CA SER A 48 -21.91 -5.23 10.80
C SER A 48 -22.10 -5.79 9.39
N ILE A 49 -21.06 -5.74 8.55
CA ILE A 49 -21.13 -6.20 7.16
C ILE A 49 -20.73 -7.68 7.13
N SER A 50 -21.70 -8.56 6.89
CA SER A 50 -21.40 -9.94 6.55
C SER A 50 -20.80 -9.99 5.14
N LEU A 51 -19.77 -10.80 4.96
CA LEU A 51 -19.21 -11.07 3.65
C LEU A 51 -20.26 -11.85 2.85
N SER A 52 -20.73 -11.27 1.73
CA SER A 52 -21.75 -11.90 0.89
C SER A 52 -21.24 -13.17 0.20
N ARG A 53 -19.92 -13.26 -0.03
CA ARG A 53 -19.27 -14.39 -0.67
C ARG A 53 -17.80 -14.44 -0.25
N ASN A 54 -17.32 -15.62 0.14
CA ASN A 54 -15.92 -15.89 0.41
C ASN A 54 -15.44 -17.00 -0.52
N GLU A 55 -14.41 -16.71 -1.31
CA GLU A 55 -13.78 -17.66 -2.20
C GLU A 55 -12.37 -17.96 -1.68
N TYR A 56 -12.16 -19.19 -1.20
CA TYR A 56 -10.90 -19.62 -0.59
C TYR A 56 -9.97 -20.33 -1.59
N ALA A 57 -10.53 -20.86 -2.67
CA ALA A 57 -9.83 -21.71 -3.64
C ALA A 57 -9.42 -20.95 -4.91
N VAL A 58 -9.11 -19.66 -4.82
CA VAL A 58 -8.62 -18.91 -5.98
C VAL A 58 -7.20 -19.36 -6.30
N ASP A 59 -6.90 -19.65 -7.56
CA ASP A 59 -5.52 -19.89 -7.98
C ASP A 59 -4.63 -18.74 -7.50
N ARG A 60 -3.47 -19.06 -6.92
CA ARG A 60 -2.61 -18.06 -6.27
C ARG A 60 -1.61 -17.52 -7.28
N PRO A 61 -1.88 -16.36 -7.91
CA PRO A 61 -0.88 -15.73 -8.75
C PRO A 61 0.38 -15.41 -7.93
N GLN A 62 1.54 -15.61 -8.55
CA GLN A 62 2.84 -15.41 -7.91
C GLN A 62 3.15 -13.90 -7.77
N PHE A 63 2.61 -13.28 -6.72
CA PHE A 63 2.95 -11.92 -6.30
C PHE A 63 2.63 -11.71 -4.83
N PHE A 64 3.14 -10.63 -4.25
CA PHE A 64 2.81 -10.23 -2.89
C PHE A 64 1.74 -9.12 -2.89
N PRO A 65 0.48 -9.40 -2.50
CA PRO A 65 -0.52 -8.36 -2.40
C PRO A 65 -0.10 -7.35 -1.31
N LEU A 66 -0.23 -6.06 -1.63
CA LEU A 66 -0.03 -4.99 -0.67
C LEU A 66 -1.38 -4.59 -0.07
N ARG A 67 -2.24 -3.99 -0.89
CA ARG A 67 -3.52 -3.46 -0.45
C ARG A 67 -4.42 -3.14 -1.64
N PHE A 68 -5.72 -3.11 -1.38
CA PHE A 68 -6.66 -2.39 -2.23
C PHE A 68 -6.49 -0.88 -2.07
N SER A 69 -6.74 -0.13 -3.15
CA SER A 69 -6.94 1.30 -3.09
C SER A 69 -8.12 1.63 -2.14
N PRO A 70 -8.10 2.78 -1.44
CA PRO A 70 -9.18 3.17 -0.51
C PRO A 70 -10.60 3.12 -1.08
N ASP A 71 -10.76 3.47 -2.36
CA ASP A 71 -12.00 3.38 -3.16
C ASP A 71 -12.36 1.94 -3.59
N GLY A 72 -11.47 0.96 -3.36
CA GLY A 72 -11.67 -0.45 -3.69
C GLY A 72 -11.53 -0.79 -5.18
N SER A 73 -11.20 0.17 -6.04
CA SER A 73 -11.19 -0.02 -7.51
C SER A 73 -9.95 -0.75 -8.03
N LYS A 74 -8.85 -0.79 -7.28
CA LYS A 74 -7.58 -1.38 -7.72
C LYS A 74 -6.95 -2.19 -6.59
N LEU A 75 -6.35 -3.33 -6.93
CA LEU A 75 -5.47 -4.08 -6.06
C LEU A 75 -4.02 -3.80 -6.46
N VAL A 76 -3.21 -3.35 -5.51
CA VAL A 76 -1.77 -3.14 -5.70
C VAL A 76 -1.02 -4.34 -5.10
N ALA A 77 -0.05 -4.85 -5.85
CA ALA A 77 0.83 -5.94 -5.46
C ALA A 77 2.26 -5.68 -5.94
N ILE A 78 3.21 -6.43 -5.40
CA ILE A 78 4.63 -6.39 -5.78
C ILE A 78 5.04 -7.73 -6.38
N SER A 79 5.91 -7.70 -7.39
CA SER A 79 6.49 -8.91 -7.97
C SER A 79 7.31 -9.70 -6.94
N PRO A 80 7.44 -11.03 -7.08
CA PRO A 80 8.28 -11.83 -6.17
C PRO A 80 9.74 -11.34 -6.10
N ASN A 81 10.16 -10.64 -7.15
CA ASN A 81 11.50 -10.12 -7.36
C ASN A 81 11.69 -8.76 -6.68
N PHE A 82 10.63 -8.18 -6.10
CA PHE A 82 10.60 -6.84 -5.48
C PHE A 82 11.01 -5.70 -6.40
N ARG A 83 10.85 -5.84 -7.72
CA ARG A 83 11.27 -4.82 -8.71
C ARG A 83 10.12 -4.19 -9.47
N ASP A 84 9.00 -4.90 -9.56
CA ASP A 84 7.84 -4.45 -10.32
C ASP A 84 6.65 -4.29 -9.39
N ILE A 85 5.87 -3.25 -9.64
CA ILE A 85 4.58 -3.04 -9.01
C ILE A 85 3.51 -3.49 -9.99
N PHE A 86 2.62 -4.36 -9.52
CA PHE A 86 1.47 -4.83 -10.26
C PHE A 86 0.23 -4.11 -9.77
N ILE A 87 -0.46 -3.44 -10.70
CA ILE A 87 -1.72 -2.76 -10.44
C ILE A 87 -2.81 -3.52 -11.19
N PHE A 88 -3.77 -4.03 -10.45
CA PHE A 88 -4.87 -4.84 -10.95
C PHE A 88 -6.19 -4.06 -10.81
N PRO A 89 -6.77 -3.55 -11.91
CA PRO A 89 -8.10 -2.97 -11.87
C PRO A 89 -9.12 -4.04 -11.47
N TYR A 90 -9.90 -3.75 -10.42
CA TYR A 90 -10.89 -4.64 -9.85
C TYR A 90 -12.26 -4.39 -10.49
N ALA A 91 -12.78 -5.40 -11.18
CA ALA A 91 -14.08 -5.34 -11.85
C ALA A 91 -15.26 -5.73 -10.93
N GLY A 92 -14.97 -6.28 -9.75
CA GLY A 92 -15.97 -6.73 -8.77
C GLY A 92 -16.24 -8.24 -8.81
N VAL A 93 -16.68 -8.78 -7.67
CA VAL A 93 -16.96 -10.22 -7.47
C VAL A 93 -18.05 -10.73 -8.41
N GLN A 94 -18.99 -9.87 -8.81
CA GLN A 94 -20.11 -10.21 -9.70
C GLN A 94 -19.65 -10.76 -11.05
N VAL A 95 -18.49 -10.31 -11.56
CA VAL A 95 -17.92 -10.81 -12.83
C VAL A 95 -17.44 -12.26 -12.71
N GLY A 96 -17.11 -12.69 -11.50
CA GLY A 96 -16.61 -14.03 -11.20
C GLY A 96 -17.67 -15.04 -10.77
N VAL A 97 -18.98 -14.75 -10.89
CA VAL A 97 -20.05 -15.68 -10.45
C VAL A 97 -20.02 -16.99 -11.24
N ASP A 98 -19.90 -16.90 -12.56
CA ASP A 98 -19.95 -18.09 -13.44
C ASP A 98 -18.56 -18.63 -13.81
N LYS A 99 -17.51 -18.17 -13.12
CA LYS A 99 -16.13 -18.47 -13.46
C LYS A 99 -15.58 -19.57 -12.56
N THR A 100 -14.87 -20.51 -13.17
CA THR A 100 -14.13 -21.54 -12.44
C THR A 100 -12.98 -20.92 -11.66
N TRP A 101 -12.63 -21.57 -10.55
CA TRP A 101 -11.62 -21.11 -9.60
C TRP A 101 -10.25 -20.80 -10.22
N ASN A 102 -9.84 -21.55 -11.25
CA ASN A 102 -8.61 -21.32 -12.02
C ASN A 102 -8.55 -19.95 -12.71
N ASN A 103 -9.67 -19.50 -13.27
CA ASN A 103 -9.75 -18.25 -14.02
C ASN A 103 -10.41 -17.13 -13.22
N LEU A 104 -10.85 -17.41 -11.99
CA LEU A 104 -11.61 -16.48 -11.17
C LEU A 104 -10.82 -15.20 -10.90
N PHE A 105 -9.55 -15.31 -10.50
CA PHE A 105 -8.69 -14.16 -10.25
C PHE A 105 -8.61 -13.27 -11.50
N TRP A 106 -8.23 -13.84 -12.64
CA TRP A 106 -8.04 -13.12 -13.90
C TRP A 106 -9.34 -12.59 -14.53
N SER A 107 -10.50 -13.10 -14.09
CA SER A 107 -11.80 -12.57 -14.51
C SER A 107 -12.22 -11.35 -13.69
N ILE A 108 -11.94 -11.36 -12.38
CA ILE A 108 -12.29 -10.29 -11.45
C ILE A 108 -11.29 -9.14 -11.56
N PHE A 109 -10.01 -9.46 -11.73
CA PHE A 109 -8.94 -8.50 -11.93
C PHE A 109 -8.59 -8.43 -13.41
N ARG A 110 -8.82 -7.26 -14.02
CA ARG A 110 -8.57 -7.03 -15.45
C ARG A 110 -7.07 -6.98 -15.77
N LYS A 111 -6.75 -6.47 -16.97
CA LYS A 111 -5.38 -6.27 -17.46
C LYS A 111 -4.48 -5.69 -16.37
N LYS A 112 -3.44 -6.47 -16.05
CA LYS A 112 -2.35 -6.11 -15.15
C LYS A 112 -1.54 -4.96 -15.75
N ILE A 113 -1.40 -3.88 -15.00
CA ILE A 113 -0.47 -2.79 -15.30
C ILE A 113 0.80 -3.05 -14.50
N VAL A 114 1.95 -2.96 -15.17
CA VAL A 114 3.27 -3.18 -14.57
C VAL A 114 4.01 -1.86 -14.53
N VAL A 115 4.45 -1.46 -13.34
CA VAL A 115 5.26 -0.25 -13.13
C VAL A 115 6.64 -0.68 -12.65
N GLN A 116 7.68 -0.21 -13.34
CA GLN A 116 9.08 -0.44 -13.00
C GLN A 116 9.71 0.86 -12.52
N LEU A 117 10.48 0.78 -11.44
CA LEU A 117 11.16 1.92 -10.84
C LEU A 117 12.62 1.91 -11.28
N ILE A 118 12.99 2.93 -12.06
CA ILE A 118 14.34 3.11 -12.61
C ILE A 118 15.08 4.12 -11.74
N ASN A 119 16.35 3.86 -11.45
CA ASN A 119 17.20 4.78 -10.69
C ASN A 119 17.28 6.17 -11.36
N PRO A 120 16.66 7.24 -10.80
CA PRO A 120 16.71 8.58 -11.39
C PRO A 120 18.09 9.22 -11.22
N LEU A 121 18.89 8.72 -10.29
CA LEU A 121 20.23 9.23 -10.02
C LEU A 121 21.28 8.60 -10.94
N GLY A 122 20.94 7.55 -11.70
CA GLY A 122 21.87 6.89 -12.62
C GLY A 122 22.35 7.86 -13.71
N ASN A 123 23.66 7.85 -14.02
CA ASN A 123 24.15 8.68 -15.13
C ASN A 123 23.66 8.05 -16.44
N PRO A 124 22.83 8.74 -17.25
CA PRO A 124 22.22 8.16 -18.45
C PRO A 124 23.22 7.69 -19.52
N ARG A 125 24.49 8.09 -19.41
CA ARG A 125 25.59 7.67 -20.30
C ARG A 125 26.39 6.46 -19.78
N SER A 126 26.07 5.97 -18.59
CA SER A 126 26.74 4.83 -17.95
C SER A 126 25.81 3.62 -17.88
N SER A 127 26.37 2.41 -17.88
CA SER A 127 25.61 1.17 -17.65
C SER A 127 24.88 1.16 -16.29
N GLU A 128 25.25 2.07 -15.37
CA GLU A 128 24.63 2.29 -14.07
C GLU A 128 23.27 3.03 -14.17
N ALA A 129 22.89 3.55 -15.34
CA ALA A 129 21.59 4.20 -15.58
C ALA A 129 20.38 3.27 -15.39
N PHE A 130 20.59 1.95 -15.51
CA PHE A 130 19.53 0.95 -15.59
C PHE A 130 19.49 0.00 -14.40
N TYR A 131 19.89 0.45 -13.21
CA TYR A 131 19.56 -0.30 -12.01
C TYR A 131 18.07 -0.17 -11.69
N PHE A 132 17.38 -1.31 -11.67
CA PHE A 132 16.05 -1.43 -11.09
C PHE A 132 16.16 -1.44 -9.57
N GLY A 133 15.37 -0.60 -8.92
CA GLY A 133 15.40 -0.51 -7.47
C GLY A 133 14.68 -1.68 -6.83
N ILE A 134 15.06 -2.00 -5.59
CA ILE A 134 14.33 -2.95 -4.75
C ILE A 134 13.24 -2.16 -4.03
N ILE A 135 12.00 -2.62 -4.12
CA ILE A 135 10.83 -1.96 -3.52
C ILE A 135 10.68 -2.44 -2.08
N SER A 136 10.56 -1.51 -1.14
CA SER A 136 10.22 -1.83 0.24
C SER A 136 8.71 -2.04 0.40
N ARG A 137 8.31 -3.22 0.87
CA ARG A 137 6.89 -3.55 1.14
C ARG A 137 6.29 -2.74 2.29
N GLU A 138 7.11 -2.37 3.26
CA GLU A 138 6.68 -1.66 4.47
C GLU A 138 6.41 -0.17 4.19
N CYS A 139 7.00 0.34 3.12
CA CYS A 139 6.93 1.75 2.71
C CYS A 139 6.16 1.91 1.41
N ALA A 140 4.98 1.28 1.32
CA ALA A 140 4.05 1.40 0.21
C ALA A 140 2.68 1.87 0.71
N PHE A 141 2.31 3.11 0.40
CA PHE A 141 1.07 3.74 0.88
C PHE A 141 0.27 4.32 -0.27
N ILE A 142 -1.04 4.15 -0.21
CA ILE A 142 -1.99 4.75 -1.16
C ILE A 142 -2.60 5.97 -0.48
N THR A 143 -2.65 7.09 -1.19
CA THR A 143 -3.26 8.31 -0.67
C THR A 143 -4.75 8.12 -0.40
N PRO A 144 -5.35 8.83 0.58
CA PRO A 144 -6.75 8.64 0.95
C PRO A 144 -7.75 8.89 -0.19
N ASP A 145 -7.38 9.69 -1.18
CA ASP A 145 -8.14 9.98 -2.39
C ASP A 145 -7.98 8.90 -3.48
N SER A 146 -7.27 7.79 -3.21
CA SER A 146 -7.00 6.70 -4.17
C SER A 146 -6.21 7.09 -5.42
N ARG A 147 -5.65 8.31 -5.47
CA ARG A 147 -5.03 8.83 -6.68
C ARG A 147 -3.56 8.49 -6.81
N PHE A 148 -2.80 8.54 -5.71
CA PHE A 148 -1.37 8.32 -5.75
C PHE A 148 -0.95 7.10 -4.93
N LEU A 149 -0.01 6.35 -5.48
CA LEU A 149 0.73 5.31 -4.78
C LEU A 149 2.13 5.85 -4.48
N ILE A 150 2.47 5.95 -3.19
CA ILE A 150 3.79 6.33 -2.72
C ILE A 150 4.55 5.06 -2.37
N VAL A 151 5.71 4.88 -2.99
CA VAL A 151 6.58 3.72 -2.75
C VAL A 151 8.01 4.14 -2.54
N LEU A 152 8.68 3.45 -1.61
CA LEU A 152 10.11 3.57 -1.39
C LEU A 152 10.85 2.50 -2.19
N SER A 153 11.89 2.92 -2.89
CA SER A 153 12.82 2.00 -3.51
C SER A 153 14.26 2.27 -3.08
N SER A 154 15.03 1.22 -2.86
CA SER A 154 16.46 1.27 -2.57
C SER A 154 17.28 0.89 -3.80
N PHE A 155 18.40 1.59 -3.97
CA PHE A 155 19.38 1.37 -5.02
C PHE A 155 20.77 1.25 -4.40
N PRO A 156 21.62 0.32 -4.87
CA PRO A 156 23.00 0.28 -4.42
C PRO A 156 23.72 1.56 -4.87
N VAL A 157 24.50 2.15 -3.96
CA VAL A 157 25.39 3.28 -4.29
C VAL A 157 26.64 2.72 -4.99
N PRO A 158 26.96 3.12 -6.22
CA PRO A 158 28.20 2.71 -6.87
C PRO A 158 29.42 3.23 -6.10
N GLU A 159 30.43 2.38 -5.89
CA GLU A 159 31.66 2.74 -5.15
C GLU A 159 32.42 3.94 -5.77
N ASN A 160 32.17 4.22 -7.06
CA ASN A 160 32.82 5.26 -7.85
C ASN A 160 32.31 6.68 -7.56
N ARG A 161 31.16 6.84 -6.87
CA ARG A 161 30.56 8.16 -6.58
C ARG A 161 31.11 8.75 -5.28
N SER A 162 32.22 9.47 -5.41
CA SER A 162 32.75 10.47 -4.46
C SER A 162 32.97 10.02 -3.01
N THR A 163 34.22 9.69 -2.69
CA THR A 163 34.80 9.68 -1.32
C THR A 163 33.86 9.14 -0.25
N PHE A 164 33.81 7.81 -0.13
CA PHE A 164 33.27 7.08 1.03
C PHE A 164 33.61 7.77 2.37
N ASN A 165 34.83 8.33 2.48
CA ASN A 165 35.32 9.09 3.64
C ASN A 165 34.67 10.48 3.85
N GLY A 166 34.06 11.09 2.83
CA GLY A 166 33.41 12.41 2.92
C GLY A 166 31.99 12.35 3.48
N ILE A 167 31.25 11.26 3.19
CA ILE A 167 29.87 11.06 3.64
C ILE A 167 29.85 10.60 5.11
N LEU A 168 30.78 9.72 5.49
CA LEU A 168 30.85 9.15 6.85
C LEU A 168 31.47 10.09 7.90
N ARG A 169 32.15 11.16 7.48
CA ARG A 169 32.74 12.15 8.41
C ARG A 169 31.71 12.94 9.24
N ASN A 170 30.44 12.90 8.88
CA ASN A 170 29.38 13.64 9.58
C ASN A 170 28.59 12.81 10.61
N GLN A 171 28.87 11.50 10.75
CA GLN A 171 28.22 10.68 11.78
C GLN A 171 29.26 9.87 12.55
N GLU A 172 29.84 10.49 13.58
CA GLU A 172 30.81 9.85 14.50
C GLU A 172 30.23 8.67 15.31
N SER A 173 28.93 8.37 15.20
CA SER A 173 28.25 7.35 15.99
C SER A 173 27.95 6.04 15.24
N LEU A 174 28.32 5.90 13.97
CA LEU A 174 28.07 4.66 13.20
C LEU A 174 29.35 4.13 12.56
N PRO A 175 29.65 2.83 12.70
CA PRO A 175 30.77 2.22 11.99
C PRO A 175 30.52 2.32 10.47
N PRO A 176 31.59 2.48 9.67
CA PRO A 176 31.47 2.59 8.22
C PRO A 176 30.84 1.32 7.63
N ASP A 177 29.59 1.43 7.20
CA ASP A 177 28.91 0.36 6.47
C ASP A 177 29.37 0.38 5.01
N SER A 178 29.95 -0.73 4.54
CA SER A 178 30.43 -0.90 3.16
C SER A 178 29.30 -0.92 2.12
N HIS A 179 28.04 -0.97 2.54
CA HIS A 179 26.89 -1.10 1.66
C HIS A 179 25.92 0.09 1.76
N LEU A 180 26.37 1.27 1.34
CA LEU A 180 25.47 2.43 1.25
C LEU A 180 24.36 2.19 0.22
N MET A 181 23.13 2.58 0.59
CA MET A 181 21.95 2.49 -0.26
C MET A 181 21.34 3.88 -0.48
N HIS A 182 21.01 4.18 -1.73
CA HIS A 182 20.18 5.33 -2.08
C HIS A 182 18.71 4.97 -1.91
N PHE A 183 17.99 5.74 -1.11
CA PHE A 183 16.55 5.59 -0.94
C PHE A 183 15.82 6.69 -1.72
N VAL A 184 14.89 6.28 -2.58
CA VAL A 184 14.09 7.19 -3.41
C VAL A 184 12.61 6.92 -3.16
N PHE A 185 11.88 8.00 -2.84
CA PHE A 185 10.42 7.98 -2.81
C PHE A 185 9.85 8.34 -4.17
N TYR A 186 8.97 7.48 -4.65
CA TYR A 186 8.23 7.65 -5.89
C TYR A 186 6.76 7.91 -5.58
N SER A 187 6.17 8.89 -6.25
CA SER A 187 4.73 9.08 -6.32
C SER A 187 4.25 8.65 -7.70
N ILE A 188 3.39 7.63 -7.73
CA ILE A 188 2.82 7.03 -8.94
C ILE A 188 1.35 7.45 -9.01
N ASP A 189 0.97 8.16 -10.07
CA ASP A 189 -0.44 8.47 -10.34
C ASP A 189 -1.17 7.21 -10.82
N LEU A 190 -2.21 6.79 -10.10
CA LEU A 190 -3.02 5.62 -10.37
C LEU A 190 -4.17 5.90 -11.36
N GLU A 191 -4.56 7.16 -11.55
CA GLU A 191 -5.59 7.57 -12.50
C GLU A 191 -5.01 7.80 -13.89
N GLY A 192 -3.83 8.43 -13.95
CA GLY A 192 -3.12 8.73 -15.20
C GLY A 192 -2.65 7.48 -15.98
N LEU A 193 -2.74 6.29 -15.39
CA LEU A 193 -2.39 5.01 -16.05
C LEU A 193 -3.44 4.55 -17.09
N TYR A 194 -4.57 5.24 -17.21
CA TYR A 194 -5.60 4.97 -18.23
C TYR A 194 -5.67 6.09 -19.28
N PRO A 195 -5.68 5.78 -20.60
CA PRO A 195 -5.67 4.45 -21.21
C PRO A 195 -4.25 3.81 -21.30
N PRO A 196 -4.15 2.47 -21.30
CA PRO A 196 -2.88 1.73 -21.23
C PRO A 196 -2.02 1.80 -22.51
N GLU A 197 -2.43 2.53 -23.54
CA GLU A 197 -1.74 2.64 -24.83
C GLU A 197 -0.64 3.70 -24.85
N LYS A 198 -0.67 4.66 -23.92
CA LYS A 198 0.47 5.53 -23.67
C LYS A 198 1.31 4.90 -22.58
N ILE A 199 2.32 4.12 -22.98
CA ILE A 199 3.48 3.83 -22.14
C ILE A 199 4.24 5.16 -21.99
N ASN A 200 3.66 6.06 -21.21
CA ASN A 200 4.43 7.13 -20.63
C ASN A 200 5.30 6.42 -19.60
N TRP A 201 6.61 6.47 -19.82
CA TRP A 201 7.57 6.32 -18.72
C TRP A 201 7.17 7.35 -17.67
N PHE A 202 6.37 6.93 -16.69
CA PHE A 202 5.98 7.79 -15.60
C PHE A 202 7.23 7.92 -14.74
N PHE A 203 7.98 8.99 -15.00
CA PHE A 203 9.00 9.49 -14.09
C PHE A 203 8.27 9.84 -12.80
N ALA A 204 8.21 8.87 -11.90
CA ALA A 204 7.70 9.13 -10.58
C ALA A 204 8.59 10.23 -9.98
N LYS A 205 7.96 11.33 -9.60
CA LYS A 205 8.64 12.53 -9.18
C LYS A 205 9.37 12.22 -7.88
N MET A 206 10.69 12.37 -7.89
CA MET A 206 11.51 12.24 -6.69
C MET A 206 11.06 13.32 -5.68
N VAL A 207 10.55 12.89 -4.53
CA VAL A 207 10.07 13.80 -3.48
C VAL A 207 11.18 14.17 -2.50
N SER A 208 12.15 13.28 -2.26
CA SER A 208 13.27 13.51 -1.36
C SER A 208 14.36 12.45 -1.59
N GLU A 209 15.61 12.86 -1.43
CA GLU A 209 16.79 11.97 -1.40
C GLU A 209 17.34 11.94 0.02
N LYS A 210 17.60 10.74 0.55
CA LYS A 210 18.38 10.55 1.78
C LYS A 210 19.24 9.30 1.65
N ILE A 211 20.50 9.41 2.06
CA ILE A 211 21.43 8.29 2.19
C ILE A 211 21.31 7.79 3.61
N PHE A 212 21.02 6.50 3.76
CA PHE A 212 20.99 5.84 5.07
C PHE A 212 21.90 4.62 5.04
N PRO A 213 22.52 4.27 6.17
CA PRO A 213 23.19 2.98 6.34
C PRO A 213 22.16 1.84 6.25
N SER A 214 22.58 0.65 5.82
CA SER A 214 21.71 -0.52 5.79
C SER A 214 21.27 -0.85 7.22
N ILE A 215 19.98 -0.84 7.49
CA ILE A 215 19.45 -1.39 8.74
C ILE A 215 19.12 -2.85 8.46
N ILE A 216 19.91 -3.75 9.05
CA ILE A 216 19.63 -5.20 9.13
C ILE A 216 18.64 -5.44 10.27
#